data_AF-A0A7X6YRM1-F1
#
_entry.id   AF-A0A7X6YRM1-F1
#
_cell.length_a   1.000
_cell.length_b   1.000
_cell.length_c   1.000
_cell.angle_alpha   90.00
_cell.angle_beta   90.00
_cell.angle_gamma   90.00
#
_symmetry.space_group_name_H-M   'P 1'
#
loop_
_entity.id
_entity.type
_entity.pdbx_description
1 polymer ?
#
loop_
_entity_poly.entity_id
_entity_poly.type
_entity_poly.pdbx_seq_one_letter_code
_entity_poly.pdbx_strand_id
1 'polypeptide(L)'
;MENLVKRYLESIFGNRWDISGEDDLTLKARALLNKLQEADDNTLYWEDVPLEQPDLSGWKTLLHIQRLIDIIYGLGLKHLQEEKETRDKVLRALAWWTNRDFIHPNWWWNEIGLPHRLARIVIPLNQYLADDLREGILRILRRGSMSHNQRIEYQWGGANLTWGVWGTIHYALFENDEELLTRAVNRFAREIYIASGDAEGIKQDLSFHQHGA
;
A
#
# COMPACT_ATOMS: atom_id res chain seq x y z
N MET A 1 -6.60 -18.17 -5.11
CA MET A 1 -6.40 -16.80 -4.59
C MET A 1 -6.91 -16.54 -3.17
N GLU A 2 -8.13 -16.91 -2.78
CA GLU A 2 -8.69 -16.63 -1.43
C GLU A 2 -7.76 -17.02 -0.27
N ASN A 3 -7.21 -18.24 -0.30
CA ASN A 3 -6.23 -18.70 0.69
C ASN A 3 -4.98 -17.82 0.78
N LEU A 4 -4.54 -17.22 -0.34
CA LEU A 4 -3.38 -16.34 -0.38
C LEU A 4 -3.69 -14.98 0.22
N VAL A 5 -4.89 -14.44 -0.06
CA VAL A 5 -5.39 -13.22 0.60
C VAL A 5 -5.44 -13.45 2.11
N LYS A 6 -6.00 -14.57 2.57
CA LYS A 6 -6.03 -14.93 3.99
C LYS A 6 -4.63 -14.96 4.60
N ARG A 7 -3.68 -15.66 3.98
CA ARG A 7 -2.28 -15.72 4.47
C ARG A 7 -1.58 -14.36 4.49
N TYR A 8 -1.87 -13.51 3.51
CA TYR A 8 -1.37 -12.13 3.49
C TYR A 8 -1.96 -11.33 4.65
N LEU A 9 -3.27 -11.43 4.90
CA LEU A 9 -3.90 -10.76 6.04
C LEU A 9 -3.35 -11.27 7.39
N GLU A 10 -3.13 -12.58 7.52
CA GLU A 10 -2.47 -13.18 8.69
C GLU A 10 -1.04 -12.66 8.88
N SER A 11 -0.28 -12.43 7.80
CA SER A 11 1.10 -11.92 7.91
C SER A 11 1.18 -10.45 8.33
N ILE A 12 0.20 -9.62 7.93
CA ILE A 12 0.18 -8.19 8.29
C ILE A 12 -0.48 -7.92 9.65
N PHE A 13 -1.51 -8.68 10.03
CA PHE A 13 -2.20 -8.49 11.31
C PHE A 13 -1.59 -9.34 12.41
N GLY A 14 -1.13 -10.56 12.14
CA GLY A 14 -0.64 -11.49 13.15
C GLY A 14 -1.62 -11.58 14.33
N ASN A 15 -1.14 -11.26 15.53
CA ASN A 15 -1.94 -11.26 16.76
C ASN A 15 -2.98 -10.11 16.84
N ARG A 16 -3.02 -9.19 15.88
CA ARG A 16 -3.99 -8.08 15.79
C ARG A 16 -5.22 -8.42 14.95
N TRP A 17 -5.46 -9.70 14.67
CA TRP A 17 -6.67 -10.13 13.99
C TRP A 17 -7.93 -9.88 14.84
N ASP A 18 -7.87 -10.31 16.11
CA ASP A 18 -8.95 -10.23 17.10
C ASP A 18 -8.34 -9.71 18.41
N ILE A 19 -8.48 -8.42 18.66
CA ILE A 19 -7.89 -7.75 19.83
C ILE A 19 -8.93 -7.73 20.94
N SER A 20 -8.59 -8.31 22.09
CA SER A 20 -9.34 -8.17 23.32
C SER A 20 -8.70 -7.10 24.23
N GLY A 21 -9.41 -5.98 24.46
CA GLY A 21 -8.98 -4.91 25.38
C GLY A 21 -8.42 -3.65 24.71
N GLU A 22 -8.03 -2.68 25.55
CA GLU A 22 -7.45 -1.41 25.12
C GLU A 22 -5.95 -1.38 25.45
N ASP A 23 -5.13 -1.41 24.41
CA ASP A 23 -3.70 -1.12 24.50
C ASP A 23 -3.35 0.21 23.82
N ASP A 24 -2.08 0.61 23.90
CA ASP A 24 -1.61 1.90 23.36
C ASP A 24 -1.93 2.07 21.87
N LEU A 25 -1.91 0.99 21.08
CA LEU A 25 -2.23 1.02 19.66
C LEU A 25 -3.73 1.21 19.44
N THR A 26 -4.58 0.53 20.22
CA THR A 26 -6.04 0.72 20.19
C THR A 26 -6.41 2.15 20.59
N LEU A 27 -5.81 2.68 21.67
CA LEU A 27 -6.02 4.04 22.14
C LEU A 27 -5.58 5.08 21.09
N LYS A 28 -4.40 4.89 20.49
CA LYS A 28 -3.92 5.74 19.39
C LYS A 28 -4.87 5.71 18.20
N ALA A 29 -5.35 4.54 17.79
CA ALA A 29 -6.30 4.42 16.67
C ALA A 29 -7.62 5.16 16.95
N ARG A 30 -8.19 5.01 18.15
CA ARG A 30 -9.39 5.75 18.56
C ARG A 30 -9.15 7.26 18.56
N ALA A 31 -8.00 7.70 19.06
CA ALA A 31 -7.64 9.13 19.06
C ALA A 31 -7.53 9.69 17.64
N LEU A 32 -6.99 8.91 16.68
CA LEU A 32 -6.93 9.30 15.27
C LEU A 32 -8.32 9.40 14.64
N LEU A 33 -9.23 8.45 14.92
CA LEU A 33 -10.62 8.50 14.45
C LEU A 33 -11.35 9.74 14.97
N ASN A 34 -11.16 10.10 16.24
CA ASN A 34 -11.79 11.27 16.84
C ASN A 34 -11.30 12.61 16.28
N LYS A 35 -10.16 12.62 15.58
CA LYS A 35 -9.62 13.80 14.90
C LYS A 35 -10.09 13.94 13.45
N LEU A 36 -10.87 13.00 12.94
CA LEU A 36 -11.42 13.12 11.59
C LEU A 36 -12.41 14.28 11.53
N GLN A 37 -12.30 15.06 10.47
CA GLN A 37 -13.22 16.14 10.13
C GLN A 37 -13.83 15.90 8.76
N GLU A 38 -15.03 16.44 8.56
CA GLU A 38 -15.74 16.37 7.29
C GLU A 38 -15.21 17.40 6.29
N ALA A 39 -15.02 16.97 5.06
CA ALA A 39 -14.74 17.84 3.91
C ALA A 39 -16.02 18.08 3.10
N ASP A 40 -15.98 19.05 2.18
CA ASP A 40 -17.14 19.48 1.38
C ASP A 40 -17.75 18.38 0.49
N ASP A 41 -16.99 17.34 0.18
CA ASP A 41 -17.36 16.21 -0.68
C ASP A 41 -17.84 14.98 0.11
N ASN A 42 -18.30 15.15 1.36
CA ASN A 42 -18.73 14.08 2.27
C ASN A 42 -17.62 13.06 2.60
N THR A 43 -16.36 13.38 2.30
CA THR A 43 -15.20 12.58 2.70
C THR A 43 -14.64 13.07 4.04
N LEU A 44 -13.70 12.32 4.63
CA LEU A 44 -13.11 12.67 5.93
C LEU A 44 -11.61 12.91 5.81
N TYR A 45 -11.06 13.81 6.61
CA TYR A 45 -9.62 14.09 6.61
C TYR A 45 -9.13 14.53 7.97
N TRP A 46 -7.82 14.65 8.09
CA TRP A 46 -7.15 15.22 9.25
C TRP A 46 -6.63 16.60 8.90
N GLU A 47 -7.23 17.64 9.48
CA GLU A 47 -6.82 19.04 9.30
C GLU A 47 -5.39 19.31 9.81
N ASP A 48 -4.95 18.56 10.82
CA ASP A 48 -3.59 18.67 11.38
C ASP A 48 -2.50 18.01 10.51
N VAL A 49 -2.86 17.47 9.33
CA VAL A 49 -1.88 16.92 8.38
C VAL A 49 -1.61 17.96 7.27
N PRO A 50 -0.35 18.43 7.13
CA PRO A 50 -0.02 19.44 6.14
C PRO A 50 -0.21 18.97 4.69
N LEU A 51 -0.88 19.79 3.90
CA LEU A 51 -0.98 19.67 2.44
C LEU A 51 0.19 20.40 1.77
N GLU A 52 1.41 20.05 2.19
CA GLU A 52 2.61 20.73 1.71
C GLU A 52 3.01 20.24 0.31
N GLN A 53 3.63 21.14 -0.46
CA GLN A 53 4.35 20.73 -1.66
C GLN A 53 5.46 19.76 -1.23
N PRO A 54 5.57 18.60 -1.88
CA PRO A 54 6.52 17.59 -1.40
C PRO A 54 7.95 18.06 -1.63
N ASP A 55 8.78 18.01 -0.60
CA ASP A 55 10.22 18.14 -0.77
C ASP A 55 10.81 16.80 -1.25
N LEU A 56 12.06 16.79 -1.72
CA LEU A 56 12.67 15.59 -2.29
C LEU A 56 12.82 14.44 -1.28
N SER A 57 12.72 14.70 0.03
CA SER A 57 13.05 13.78 1.12
C SER A 57 11.85 13.25 1.90
N GLY A 58 10.68 13.91 1.84
CA GLY A 58 9.52 13.53 2.63
C GLY A 58 8.18 13.96 2.04
N TRP A 59 7.15 13.15 2.32
CA TRP A 59 5.78 13.43 1.91
C TRP A 59 4.86 13.53 3.12
N LYS A 60 4.74 14.73 3.71
CA LYS A 60 3.91 14.94 4.90
C LYS A 60 2.45 14.59 4.69
N THR A 61 1.91 14.88 3.50
CA THR A 61 0.53 14.53 3.15
C THR A 61 0.30 13.03 3.29
N LEU A 62 1.27 12.17 2.97
CA LEU A 62 1.17 10.71 3.13
C LEU A 62 0.84 10.26 4.57
N LEU A 63 0.97 11.14 5.57
CA LEU A 63 0.52 10.88 6.93
C LEU A 63 -0.98 10.52 7.00
N HIS A 64 -1.84 10.98 6.07
CA HIS A 64 -3.22 10.50 5.98
C HIS A 64 -3.28 8.97 5.77
N ILE A 65 -2.51 8.46 4.79
CA ILE A 65 -2.42 7.03 4.51
C ILE A 65 -1.79 6.26 5.68
N GLN A 66 -0.76 6.82 6.32
CA GLN A 66 -0.16 6.18 7.49
C GLN A 66 -1.15 6.10 8.66
N ARG A 67 -1.93 7.15 8.91
CA ARG A 67 -2.97 7.15 9.97
C ARG A 67 -4.06 6.12 9.71
N LEU A 68 -4.46 5.93 8.45
CA LEU A 68 -5.39 4.85 8.08
C LEU A 68 -4.81 3.47 8.40
N ILE A 69 -3.54 3.23 8.07
CA ILE A 69 -2.86 1.97 8.43
C ILE A 69 -2.81 1.79 9.96
N ASP A 70 -2.47 2.84 10.70
CA ASP A 70 -2.40 2.82 12.17
C ASP A 70 -3.78 2.53 12.78
N ILE A 71 -4.86 3.12 12.24
CA ILE A 71 -6.23 2.84 12.69
C ILE A 71 -6.59 1.38 12.42
N ILE A 72 -6.33 0.90 11.21
CA ILE A 72 -6.71 -0.46 10.81
C ILE A 72 -6.00 -1.51 11.66
N TYR A 73 -4.69 -1.35 11.85
CA TYR A 73 -3.90 -2.26 12.66
C TYR A 73 -4.18 -2.11 14.16
N GLY A 74 -4.42 -0.88 14.62
CA GLY A 74 -4.70 -0.56 16.00
C GLY A 74 -6.03 -1.11 16.48
N LEU A 75 -7.09 -1.06 15.66
CA LEU A 75 -8.39 -1.63 16.01
C LEU A 75 -8.53 -3.11 15.70
N GLY A 76 -7.68 -3.62 14.80
CA GLY A 76 -7.72 -5.00 14.35
C GLY A 76 -8.81 -5.25 13.32
N LEU A 77 -8.59 -6.28 12.50
CA LEU A 77 -9.44 -6.52 11.33
C LEU A 77 -10.87 -6.90 11.71
N LYS A 78 -11.04 -7.74 12.75
CA LYS A 78 -12.37 -8.15 13.21
C LYS A 78 -13.24 -6.97 13.64
N HIS A 79 -12.68 -6.01 14.37
CA HIS A 79 -13.39 -4.80 14.77
C HIS A 79 -13.91 -4.02 13.56
N LEU A 80 -13.10 -3.88 12.50
CA LEU A 80 -13.54 -3.21 11.27
C LEU A 80 -14.61 -3.99 10.50
N GLN A 81 -14.65 -5.32 10.64
CA GLN A 81 -15.69 -6.15 10.02
C GLN A 81 -17.03 -6.00 10.75
N GLU A 82 -16.99 -5.94 12.09
CA GLU A 82 -18.15 -5.88 12.96
C GLU A 82 -18.71 -4.44 13.11
N GLU A 83 -17.85 -3.43 13.25
CA GLU A 83 -18.25 -2.04 13.51
C GLU A 83 -18.39 -1.23 12.23
N LYS A 84 -19.62 -1.19 11.69
CA LYS A 84 -19.94 -0.49 10.44
C LYS A 84 -19.60 1.01 10.49
N GLU A 85 -19.88 1.70 11.59
CA GLU A 85 -19.63 3.16 11.69
C GLU A 85 -18.14 3.48 11.63
N THR A 86 -17.32 2.72 12.36
CA THR A 86 -15.86 2.84 12.33
C THR A 86 -15.33 2.57 10.91
N ARG A 87 -15.81 1.50 10.28
CA ARG A 87 -15.42 1.16 8.91
C ARG A 87 -15.80 2.26 7.91
N ASP A 88 -17.00 2.83 8.03
CA ASP A 88 -17.46 3.93 7.18
C ASP A 88 -16.53 5.16 7.30
N LYS A 89 -16.14 5.53 8.52
CA LYS A 89 -15.17 6.62 8.74
C LYS A 89 -13.83 6.35 8.06
N VAL A 90 -13.31 5.12 8.14
CA VAL A 90 -12.07 4.70 7.48
C VAL A 90 -12.20 4.78 5.96
N LEU A 91 -13.31 4.31 5.38
CA LEU A 91 -13.56 4.34 3.94
C LEU A 91 -13.74 5.77 3.41
N ARG A 92 -14.48 6.63 4.13
CA ARG A 92 -14.63 8.05 3.79
C ARG A 92 -13.30 8.80 3.90
N ALA A 93 -12.47 8.46 4.87
CA ALA A 93 -11.13 9.03 4.99
C ALA A 93 -10.18 8.58 3.87
N LEU A 94 -10.33 7.34 3.41
CA LEU A 94 -9.63 6.86 2.22
C LEU A 94 -10.13 7.56 0.94
N ALA A 95 -11.44 7.76 0.80
CA ALA A 95 -12.04 8.43 -0.34
C ALA A 95 -11.53 9.86 -0.51
N TRP A 96 -11.32 10.60 0.59
CA TRP A 96 -10.74 11.94 0.55
C TRP A 96 -9.41 11.96 -0.21
N TRP A 97 -8.56 10.97 0.04
CA TRP A 97 -7.28 10.80 -0.64
C TRP A 97 -7.45 10.43 -2.11
N THR A 98 -8.23 9.39 -2.41
CA THR A 98 -8.37 8.86 -3.77
C THR A 98 -9.09 9.80 -4.73
N ASN A 99 -9.94 10.69 -4.20
CA ASN A 99 -10.61 11.74 -4.97
C ASN A 99 -9.62 12.84 -5.39
N ARG A 100 -8.60 13.10 -4.59
CA ARG A 100 -7.59 14.16 -4.83
C ARG A 100 -6.35 13.64 -5.56
N ASP A 101 -6.07 12.35 -5.43
CA ASP A 101 -5.02 11.63 -6.16
C ASP A 101 -3.66 12.36 -6.13
N PHE A 102 -3.20 12.70 -4.92
CA PHE A 102 -1.97 13.46 -4.71
C PHE A 102 -0.76 12.79 -5.38
N ILE A 103 0.02 13.60 -6.11
CA ILE A 103 1.23 13.16 -6.82
C ILE A 103 2.48 13.83 -6.22
N HIS A 104 3.52 13.04 -6.03
CA HIS A 104 4.82 13.50 -5.55
C HIS A 104 5.82 13.71 -6.71
N PRO A 105 6.69 14.74 -6.71
CA PRO A 105 7.69 14.95 -7.77
C PRO A 105 8.68 13.79 -7.92
N ASN A 106 9.14 13.21 -6.81
CA ASN A 106 9.88 11.94 -6.82
C ASN A 106 8.96 10.76 -7.18
N TRP A 107 9.20 10.16 -8.36
CA TRP A 107 8.44 9.05 -8.93
C TRP A 107 8.29 7.86 -7.97
N TRP A 108 9.30 7.60 -7.13
CA TRP A 108 9.33 6.46 -6.22
C TRP A 108 8.11 6.45 -5.30
N TRP A 109 7.66 7.62 -4.83
CA TRP A 109 6.47 7.69 -3.99
C TRP A 109 5.19 7.29 -4.72
N ASN A 110 5.06 7.62 -6.01
CA ASN A 110 3.85 7.36 -6.77
C ASN A 110 3.76 5.91 -7.27
N GLU A 111 4.90 5.27 -7.51
CA GLU A 111 4.97 3.95 -8.13
C GLU A 111 5.37 2.84 -7.15
N ILE A 112 5.96 3.18 -6.01
CA ILE A 112 6.39 2.21 -4.98
C ILE A 112 5.78 2.56 -3.63
N GLY A 113 6.10 3.75 -3.10
CA GLY A 113 5.79 4.12 -1.71
C GLY A 113 4.30 4.11 -1.38
N LEU A 114 3.50 4.87 -2.12
CA LEU A 114 2.05 4.97 -1.92
C LEU A 114 1.32 3.67 -2.29
N PRO A 115 1.54 3.04 -3.46
CA PRO A 115 0.85 1.78 -3.79
C PRO A 115 1.03 0.68 -2.73
N HIS A 116 2.24 0.52 -2.19
CA HIS A 116 2.51 -0.47 -1.13
C HIS A 116 1.76 -0.17 0.17
N ARG A 117 1.71 1.11 0.57
CA ARG A 117 1.00 1.52 1.78
C ARG A 117 -0.50 1.38 1.61
N LEU A 118 -1.02 1.77 0.43
CA LEU A 118 -2.42 1.67 0.09
C LEU A 118 -2.91 0.21 0.10
N ALA A 119 -2.11 -0.74 -0.38
CA ALA A 119 -2.42 -2.18 -0.33
C ALA A 119 -2.75 -2.70 1.08
N ARG A 120 -2.09 -2.16 2.11
CA ARG A 120 -2.32 -2.53 3.53
C ARG A 120 -3.67 -2.05 4.07
N ILE A 121 -4.31 -1.11 3.37
CA ILE A 121 -5.64 -0.57 3.70
C ILE A 121 -6.71 -1.32 2.91
N VAL A 122 -6.49 -1.49 1.61
CA VAL A 122 -7.56 -1.89 0.67
C VAL A 122 -7.75 -3.38 0.55
N ILE A 123 -6.71 -4.21 0.73
CA ILE A 123 -6.87 -5.67 0.73
C ILE A 123 -7.75 -6.15 1.91
N PRO A 124 -7.54 -5.69 3.15
CA PRO A 124 -8.42 -6.06 4.28
C PRO A 124 -9.86 -5.57 4.13
N LEU A 125 -10.07 -4.46 3.42
CA LEU A 125 -11.37 -3.80 3.28
C LEU A 125 -12.06 -4.06 1.94
N ASN A 126 -11.49 -4.92 1.08
CA ASN A 126 -11.86 -5.07 -0.33
C ASN A 126 -13.37 -5.29 -0.54
N GLN A 127 -13.99 -6.15 0.28
CA GLN A 127 -15.42 -6.49 0.20
C GLN A 127 -16.38 -5.35 0.59
N TYR A 128 -15.86 -4.24 1.15
CA TYR A 128 -16.66 -3.11 1.62
C TYR A 128 -16.52 -1.86 0.76
N LEU A 129 -15.72 -1.93 -0.30
CA LEU A 129 -15.46 -0.78 -1.17
C LEU A 129 -16.67 -0.55 -2.09
N ALA A 130 -17.14 0.70 -2.13
CA ALA A 130 -18.02 1.16 -3.20
C ALA A 130 -17.25 1.28 -4.52
N ASP A 131 -17.96 1.21 -5.65
CA ASP A 131 -17.35 1.17 -6.99
C ASP A 131 -16.49 2.41 -7.29
N ASP A 132 -16.94 3.59 -6.89
CA ASP A 132 -16.23 4.85 -7.08
C ASP A 132 -14.91 4.91 -6.31
N LEU A 133 -14.94 4.49 -5.04
CA LEU A 133 -13.76 4.36 -4.21
C LEU A 133 -12.80 3.30 -4.76
N ARG A 134 -13.34 2.15 -5.21
CA ARG A 134 -12.55 1.08 -5.85
C ARG A 134 -11.80 1.59 -7.07
N GLU A 135 -12.46 2.33 -7.95
CA GLU A 135 -11.80 2.90 -9.13
C GLU A 135 -10.71 3.92 -8.75
N GLY A 136 -10.93 4.72 -7.71
CA GLY A 136 -9.91 5.61 -7.15
C GLY A 136 -8.67 4.87 -6.64
N ILE A 137 -8.87 3.76 -5.93
CA ILE A 137 -7.81 2.89 -5.45
C ILE A 137 -7.06 2.26 -6.63
N LEU A 138 -7.78 1.75 -7.63
CA LEU A 138 -7.18 1.10 -8.79
C LEU A 138 -6.30 2.05 -9.59
N ARG A 139 -6.71 3.32 -9.79
CA ARG A 139 -5.86 4.33 -10.44
C ARG A 139 -4.48 4.44 -9.79
N ILE A 140 -4.40 4.38 -8.46
CA ILE A 140 -3.15 4.47 -7.71
C ILE A 140 -2.37 3.15 -7.77
N LEU A 141 -3.02 2.00 -7.49
CA LEU A 141 -2.32 0.71 -7.47
C LEU A 141 -1.75 0.33 -8.84
N ARG A 142 -2.43 0.69 -9.94
CA ARG A 142 -1.97 0.44 -11.31
C ARG A 142 -0.60 1.07 -11.60
N ARG A 143 -0.26 2.21 -10.97
CA ARG A 143 1.06 2.88 -11.13
C ARG A 143 2.23 2.01 -10.66
N GLY A 144 2.01 1.19 -9.63
CA GLY A 144 3.02 0.34 -9.01
C GLY A 144 2.90 -1.13 -9.36
N SER A 145 2.22 -1.48 -10.45
CA SER A 145 1.96 -2.86 -10.84
C SER A 145 2.35 -3.14 -12.28
N MET A 146 2.93 -4.32 -12.54
CA MET A 146 3.24 -4.83 -13.88
C MET A 146 1.99 -4.96 -14.78
N SER A 147 0.77 -4.83 -14.24
CA SER A 147 -0.44 -4.76 -15.05
C SER A 147 -0.47 -3.52 -15.95
N HIS A 148 0.07 -2.38 -15.49
CA HIS A 148 0.02 -1.10 -16.22
C HIS A 148 1.36 -0.36 -16.27
N ASN A 149 2.36 -0.77 -15.49
CA ASN A 149 3.71 -0.21 -15.50
C ASN A 149 4.73 -1.26 -15.98
N GLN A 150 4.89 -1.36 -17.29
CA GLN A 150 5.79 -2.33 -17.93
C GLN A 150 7.28 -2.11 -17.60
N ARG A 151 7.66 -0.94 -17.06
CA ARG A 151 9.05 -0.70 -16.63
C ARG A 151 9.46 -1.65 -15.51
N ILE A 152 8.53 -2.06 -14.66
CA ILE A 152 8.79 -3.05 -13.60
C ILE A 152 9.26 -4.38 -14.20
N GLU A 153 8.70 -4.79 -15.34
CA GLU A 153 9.03 -6.06 -15.97
C GLU A 153 10.33 -5.98 -16.77
N TYR A 154 10.52 -4.90 -17.54
CA TYR A 154 11.54 -4.83 -18.59
C TYR A 154 12.69 -3.83 -18.34
N GLN A 155 12.57 -2.91 -17.39
CA GLN A 155 13.55 -1.82 -17.20
C GLN A 155 14.13 -1.74 -15.79
N TRP A 156 13.37 -2.14 -14.77
CA TRP A 156 13.84 -2.10 -13.39
C TRP A 156 14.73 -3.30 -13.07
N GLY A 157 15.68 -3.10 -12.17
CA GLY A 157 16.52 -4.13 -11.56
C GLY A 157 16.67 -3.89 -10.05
N GLY A 158 17.33 -4.83 -9.37
CA GLY A 158 17.71 -4.73 -7.96
C GLY A 158 16.52 -4.45 -7.03
N ALA A 159 16.71 -3.49 -6.12
CA ALA A 159 15.69 -3.15 -5.13
C ALA A 159 14.42 -2.55 -5.77
N ASN A 160 14.56 -1.73 -6.81
CA ASN A 160 13.42 -1.11 -7.49
C ASN A 160 12.50 -2.17 -8.09
N LEU A 161 13.09 -3.16 -8.77
CA LEU A 161 12.32 -4.28 -9.28
C LEU A 161 11.62 -5.06 -8.17
N THR A 162 12.37 -5.43 -7.14
CA THR A 162 11.82 -6.17 -6.00
C THR A 162 10.60 -5.46 -5.41
N TRP A 163 10.69 -4.13 -5.27
CA TRP A 163 9.57 -3.33 -4.82
C TRP A 163 8.42 -3.31 -5.83
N GLY A 164 8.67 -3.05 -7.11
CA GLY A 164 7.61 -3.07 -8.14
C GLY A 164 6.89 -4.42 -8.24
N VAL A 165 7.61 -5.54 -8.08
CA VAL A 165 7.02 -6.87 -8.03
C VAL A 165 6.15 -7.04 -6.78
N TRP A 166 6.59 -6.54 -5.62
CA TRP A 166 5.78 -6.55 -4.40
C TRP A 166 4.47 -5.76 -4.57
N GLY A 167 4.53 -4.59 -5.21
CA GLY A 167 3.35 -3.80 -5.59
C GLY A 167 2.43 -4.56 -6.54
N THR A 168 3.00 -5.30 -7.48
CA THR A 168 2.26 -6.14 -8.42
C THR A 168 1.55 -7.30 -7.71
N ILE A 169 2.21 -7.95 -6.74
CA ILE A 169 1.60 -9.01 -5.92
C ILE A 169 0.40 -8.45 -5.15
N HIS A 170 0.53 -7.28 -4.53
CA HIS A 170 -0.59 -6.64 -3.85
C HIS A 170 -1.75 -6.31 -4.79
N TYR A 171 -1.46 -5.77 -5.98
CA TYR A 171 -2.48 -5.50 -6.99
C TYR A 171 -3.20 -6.80 -7.38
N ALA A 172 -2.45 -7.87 -7.63
CA ALA A 172 -3.00 -9.17 -7.99
C ALA A 172 -3.88 -9.76 -6.88
N LEU A 173 -3.49 -9.62 -5.60
CA LEU A 173 -4.32 -10.02 -4.45
C LEU A 173 -5.62 -9.20 -4.37
N PHE A 174 -5.54 -7.89 -4.64
CA PHE A 174 -6.70 -6.99 -4.60
C PHE A 174 -7.72 -7.25 -5.73
N GLU A 175 -7.23 -7.53 -6.93
CA GLU A 175 -8.03 -7.83 -8.13
C GLU A 175 -8.34 -9.31 -8.32
N ASN A 176 -7.86 -10.19 -7.42
CA ASN A 176 -8.01 -11.63 -7.55
C ASN A 176 -7.39 -12.22 -8.85
N ASP A 177 -6.29 -11.63 -9.32
CA ASP A 177 -5.62 -11.94 -10.60
C ASP A 177 -4.47 -12.95 -10.39
N GLU A 178 -4.77 -14.24 -10.57
CA GLU A 178 -3.80 -15.33 -10.37
C GLU A 178 -2.71 -15.39 -11.44
N GLU A 179 -3.01 -14.97 -12.67
CA GLU A 179 -2.05 -14.96 -13.77
C GLU A 179 -0.98 -13.88 -13.52
N LEU A 180 -1.41 -12.67 -13.17
CA LEU A 180 -0.50 -11.58 -12.83
C LEU A 180 0.34 -11.92 -11.60
N LEU A 181 -0.26 -12.56 -10.58
CA LEU A 181 0.48 -13.01 -9.41
C LEU A 181 1.61 -13.98 -9.82
N THR A 182 1.29 -14.97 -10.65
CA THR A 182 2.25 -15.96 -11.14
C THR A 182 3.36 -15.29 -11.94
N ARG A 183 3.01 -14.34 -12.83
CA ARG A 183 3.97 -13.55 -13.61
C ARG A 183 4.90 -12.74 -12.72
N ALA A 184 4.36 -12.10 -11.68
CA ALA A 184 5.11 -11.29 -10.73
C ALA A 184 6.14 -12.15 -9.96
N VAL A 185 5.72 -13.28 -9.40
CA VAL A 185 6.62 -14.22 -8.69
C VAL A 185 7.72 -14.75 -9.61
N ASN A 186 7.38 -15.11 -10.86
CA ASN A 186 8.36 -15.53 -11.85
C ASN A 186 9.36 -14.43 -12.19
N ARG A 187 8.93 -13.16 -12.27
CA ARG A 187 9.84 -12.03 -12.50
C ARG A 187 10.77 -11.80 -11.31
N PHE A 188 10.27 -11.94 -10.08
CA PHE A 188 11.10 -11.87 -8.88
C PHE A 188 12.20 -12.92 -8.87
N ALA A 189 11.87 -14.18 -9.19
CA ALA A 189 12.84 -15.27 -9.20
C ALA A 189 14.00 -15.04 -10.19
N ARG A 190 13.75 -14.33 -11.30
CA ARG A 190 14.79 -13.97 -12.28
C ARG A 190 15.78 -12.92 -11.77
N GLU A 191 15.48 -12.26 -10.66
CA GLU A 191 16.38 -11.27 -10.04
C GLU A 191 17.48 -11.92 -9.20
N ILE A 192 17.38 -13.23 -8.92
CA ILE A 192 18.37 -13.98 -8.16
C ILE A 192 19.37 -14.61 -9.15
N TYR A 193 20.39 -13.85 -9.53
CA TYR A 193 21.46 -14.31 -10.42
C TYR A 193 22.79 -13.61 -10.11
N ILE A 194 23.90 -14.20 -10.56
CA ILE A 194 25.21 -13.55 -10.53
C ILE A 194 25.33 -12.63 -11.75
N ALA A 195 25.30 -11.32 -11.51
CA ALA A 195 25.41 -10.27 -12.50
C ALA A 195 26.84 -10.18 -13.05
N SER A 196 26.95 -10.04 -14.38
CA SER A 196 28.22 -9.90 -15.09
C SER A 196 28.55 -8.44 -15.40
N GLY A 197 29.84 -8.13 -15.56
CA GLY A 197 30.31 -6.80 -15.95
C GLY A 197 29.78 -5.70 -15.02
N ASP A 198 29.23 -4.64 -15.60
CA ASP A 198 28.70 -3.47 -14.90
C ASP A 198 27.17 -3.55 -14.64
N ALA A 199 26.55 -4.71 -14.85
CA ALA A 199 25.14 -4.88 -14.54
C ALA A 199 24.89 -4.77 -13.02
N GLU A 200 23.76 -4.17 -12.66
CA GLU A 200 23.25 -4.13 -11.27
C GLU A 200 22.94 -5.55 -10.78
N GLY A 201 23.08 -5.78 -9.46
CA GLY A 201 22.78 -7.06 -8.82
C GLY A 201 23.94 -7.67 -8.06
N ILE A 202 23.82 -8.97 -7.76
CA ILE A 202 24.79 -9.74 -6.98
C ILE A 202 26.00 -10.08 -7.84
N LYS A 203 27.21 -9.76 -7.41
CA LYS A 203 28.45 -9.98 -8.18
C LYS A 203 29.08 -11.33 -7.89
N GLN A 204 30.12 -11.69 -8.66
CA GLN A 204 30.86 -12.96 -8.48
C GLN A 204 31.50 -13.09 -7.09
N ASP A 205 31.91 -11.98 -6.48
CA ASP A 205 32.46 -11.92 -5.13
C ASP A 205 31.39 -11.73 -4.05
N LEU A 206 30.10 -11.84 -4.42
CA LEU A 206 28.92 -11.65 -3.57
C LEU A 206 28.68 -10.22 -3.06
N SER A 207 29.37 -9.22 -3.61
CA SER A 207 28.97 -7.82 -3.44
C SER A 207 27.65 -7.53 -4.16
N PHE A 208 26.98 -6.42 -3.83
CA PHE A 208 25.74 -5.98 -4.48
C PHE A 208 25.89 -4.58 -5.06
N HIS A 209 25.62 -4.44 -6.35
CA HIS A 209 25.74 -3.18 -7.09
C HIS A 209 24.36 -2.63 -7.47
N GLN A 210 24.14 -1.33 -7.26
CA GLN A 210 22.93 -0.62 -7.66
C GLN A 210 23.26 0.86 -7.95
N HIS A 211 22.49 1.51 -8.81
CA HIS A 211 22.65 2.91 -9.20
C HIS A 211 24.00 3.23 -9.87
N GLY A 212 24.49 2.31 -10.71
CA GLY A 212 25.72 2.47 -11.48
C GLY A 212 27.02 2.35 -10.68
N ALA A 213 26.95 1.77 -9.48
CA ALA A 213 28.11 1.36 -8.69
C ALA A 213 28.76 0.06 -9.23
#